data_AF-A0A7R9V0R5-F1
#
_entry.id   AF-A0A7R9V0R5-F1
#
_cell.length_a   1.000
_cell.length_b   1.000
_cell.length_c   1.000
_cell.angle_alpha   90.00
_cell.angle_beta   90.00
_cell.angle_gamma   90.00
#
_symmetry.space_group_name_H-M   'P 1'
#
loop_
_entity.id
_entity.type
_entity.pdbx_description
1 polymer ?
#
loop_
_entity_poly.entity_id
_entity_poly.type
_entity_poly.pdbx_seq_one_letter_code
_entity_poly.pdbx_strand_id
1 'polypeptide(L)'
;DPRKRQVYDIYGREGLAAGMEIGDWLHNVNDLKKEWEEFKQRKEKEREESATTIKALYQCRIDATDLLHRGLRLRSTVVTSSVDAALGDADNVHVQGQAAVRNQTGSGNVIFGYARTLSQHDTLD
;
A
#
# COMPACT_ATOMS: atom_id res chain seq x y z
N ASP A 1 -1.32 22.85 34.93
CA ASP A 1 0.10 22.55 34.71
C ASP A 1 0.59 23.35 33.50
N PRO A 2 1.50 24.33 33.67
CA PRO A 2 1.98 25.19 32.58
C PRO A 2 2.61 24.41 31.42
N ARG A 3 3.13 23.20 31.67
CA ARG A 3 3.73 22.32 30.65
C ARG A 3 2.70 21.75 29.69
N LYS A 4 1.54 21.30 30.20
CA LYS A 4 0.42 20.82 29.38
C LYS A 4 -0.17 21.91 28.48
N ARG A 5 -0.04 23.18 28.89
CA ARG A 5 -0.55 24.34 28.14
C ARG A 5 0.34 24.69 26.96
N GLN A 6 1.67 24.60 27.10
CA GLN A 6 2.59 24.84 25.98
C GLN A 6 2.47 23.80 24.87
N VAL A 7 2.32 22.51 25.24
CA VAL A 7 2.09 21.44 24.26
C VAL A 7 0.76 21.64 23.51
N TYR A 8 -0.27 22.08 24.24
CA TYR A 8 -1.58 22.40 23.66
C TYR A 8 -1.55 23.63 22.73
N ASP A 9 -0.87 24.70 23.13
CA ASP A 9 -0.81 25.93 22.34
C ASP A 9 -0.05 25.75 21.01
N ILE A 10 0.84 24.76 20.92
CA ILE A 10 1.60 24.46 19.70
C ILE A 10 0.89 23.44 18.80
N TYR A 11 0.23 22.42 19.37
CA TYR A 11 -0.27 21.26 18.59
C TYR A 11 -1.73 20.84 18.89
N GLY A 12 -2.47 21.60 19.72
CA GLY A 12 -3.87 21.31 20.06
C GLY A 12 -4.07 20.02 20.88
N ARG A 13 -5.29 19.47 20.84
CA ARG A 13 -5.64 18.22 21.58
C ARG A 13 -4.90 16.99 21.05
N GLU A 14 -4.48 17.00 19.79
CA GLU A 14 -3.90 15.82 19.11
C GLU A 14 -2.48 15.50 19.63
N GLY A 15 -1.69 16.52 20.00
CA GLY A 15 -0.36 16.33 20.58
C GLY A 15 -0.37 15.69 21.97
N LEU A 16 -1.43 15.92 22.76
CA LEU A 16 -1.61 15.31 24.08
C LEU A 16 -2.06 13.83 24.00
N ALA A 17 -2.79 13.44 22.95
CA ALA A 17 -3.28 12.08 22.76
C ALA A 17 -2.22 11.10 22.22
N ALA A 18 -1.17 11.62 21.57
CA ALA A 18 -0.09 10.84 20.96
C ALA A 18 0.95 10.29 21.96
N GLY A 19 0.73 10.44 23.28
CA GLY A 19 1.62 9.88 24.31
C GLY A 19 3.00 10.55 24.37
N MET A 20 3.14 11.75 23.81
CA MET A 20 4.38 12.53 23.76
C MET A 20 4.68 13.20 25.11
N GLU A 21 4.50 12.46 26.21
CA GLU A 21 4.87 12.91 27.55
C GLU A 21 6.39 12.78 27.73
N ILE A 22 7.08 13.88 27.38
CA ILE A 22 8.30 14.43 27.97
C ILE A 22 9.23 13.36 28.60
N GLY A 23 10.14 12.81 27.80
CA GLY A 23 11.41 12.29 28.31
C GLY A 23 12.30 13.46 28.74
N ASP A 24 13.12 13.26 29.78
CA ASP A 24 13.94 14.26 30.49
C ASP A 24 15.07 14.93 29.69
N TRP A 25 15.01 14.96 28.36
CA TRP A 25 16.01 15.61 27.51
C TRP A 25 15.44 16.80 26.75
N LEU A 26 15.97 17.96 27.08
CA LEU A 26 15.70 19.27 26.52
C LEU A 26 16.02 19.30 25.01
N HIS A 27 15.10 18.85 24.15
CA HIS A 27 15.16 19.15 22.73
C HIS A 27 14.48 20.49 22.46
N ASN A 28 15.15 21.33 21.69
CA ASN A 28 14.74 22.68 21.37
C ASN A 28 13.36 22.63 20.67
N VAL A 29 12.52 23.68 20.79
CA VAL A 29 11.17 23.69 20.18
C VAL A 29 11.23 23.42 18.66
N ASN A 30 12.33 23.81 18.02
CA ASN A 30 12.61 23.51 16.62
C ASN A 30 12.89 22.02 16.34
N ASP A 31 13.55 21.32 17.27
CA ASP A 31 13.85 19.89 17.13
C ASP A 31 12.57 19.06 17.28
N LEU A 32 11.69 19.44 18.21
CA LEU A 32 10.39 18.80 18.39
C LEU A 32 9.47 19.00 17.16
N LYS A 33 9.53 20.18 16.52
CA LYS A 33 8.80 20.43 15.27
C LYS A 33 9.30 19.57 14.12
N LYS A 34 10.62 19.36 14.05
CA LYS A 34 11.24 18.50 13.04
C LYS A 34 10.83 17.03 13.23
N GLU A 35 10.87 16.53 14.47
CA GLU A 35 10.41 15.17 14.80
C GLU A 35 8.94 14.97 14.45
N TRP A 36 8.10 16.00 14.64
CA TRP A 36 6.69 15.95 14.27
C TRP A 36 6.47 15.90 12.75
N GLU A 37 7.21 16.71 11.98
CA GLU A 37 7.15 16.66 10.51
C GLU A 37 7.61 15.30 9.98
N GLU A 38 8.67 14.73 10.55
CA GLU A 38 9.15 13.37 10.24
C GLU A 38 8.12 12.30 10.62
N PHE A 39 7.44 12.44 11.76
CA PHE A 39 6.36 11.55 12.18
C PHE A 39 5.17 11.61 11.23
N LYS A 40 4.76 12.81 10.80
CA LYS A 40 3.66 13.00 9.85
C LYS A 40 3.97 12.37 8.50
N GLN A 41 5.17 12.60 7.97
CA GLN A 41 5.60 11.99 6.71
C GLN A 41 5.66 10.46 6.79
N ARG A 42 6.10 9.91 7.93
CA ARG A 42 6.10 8.45 8.14
C ARG A 42 4.67 7.89 8.17
N LYS A 43 3.77 8.55 8.89
CA LYS A 43 2.36 8.13 8.98
C LYS A 43 1.63 8.23 7.63
N GLU A 44 1.96 9.23 6.81
CA GLU A 44 1.41 9.41 5.47
C GLU A 44 1.90 8.29 4.52
N LYS A 45 3.20 7.96 4.57
CA LYS A 45 3.75 6.79 3.85
C LYS A 45 3.14 5.47 4.29
N GLU A 46 2.98 5.24 5.60
CA GLU A 46 2.34 4.03 6.12
C GLU A 46 0.87 3.92 5.67
N ARG A 47 0.17 5.05 5.52
CA ARG A 47 -1.20 5.10 4.97
C ARG A 47 -1.24 4.74 3.48
N GLU A 48 -0.29 5.24 2.69
CA GLU A 48 -0.17 4.90 1.27
C GLU A 48 0.22 3.42 1.06
N GLU A 49 1.14 2.90 1.88
CA GLU A 49 1.57 1.49 1.84
C GLU A 49 0.44 0.54 2.24
N SER A 50 -0.32 0.88 3.29
CA SER A 50 -1.48 0.07 3.70
C SER A 50 -2.65 0.14 2.73
N ALA A 51 -2.74 1.21 1.92
CA ALA A 51 -3.75 1.34 0.87
C ALA A 51 -3.37 0.59 -0.43
N THR A 52 -2.14 0.09 -0.54
CA THR A 52 -1.69 -0.69 -1.69
C THR A 52 -2.09 -2.15 -1.54
N THR A 53 -3.04 -2.61 -2.37
CA THR A 53 -3.47 -4.01 -2.40
C THR A 53 -2.82 -4.73 -3.56
N ILE A 54 -1.97 -5.70 -3.25
CA ILE A 54 -1.34 -6.59 -4.24
C ILE A 54 -2.12 -7.91 -4.26
N LYS A 55 -2.66 -8.29 -5.42
CA LYS A 55 -3.31 -9.59 -5.64
C LYS A 55 -2.55 -10.34 -6.72
N ALA A 56 -2.14 -11.57 -6.42
CA ALA A 56 -1.49 -12.43 -7.39
C ALA A 56 -2.10 -13.82 -7.35
N LEU A 57 -2.39 -14.38 -8.52
CA LEU A 57 -2.84 -15.74 -8.73
C LEU A 57 -1.80 -16.45 -9.59
N TYR A 58 -1.25 -17.53 -9.04
CA TYR A 58 -0.37 -18.45 -9.76
C TYR A 58 -1.04 -19.81 -9.85
N GLN A 59 -1.36 -20.24 -11.06
CA GLN A 59 -1.98 -21.53 -11.32
C GLN A 59 -1.11 -22.33 -12.28
N CYS A 60 -0.66 -23.51 -11.85
CA CYS A 60 0.03 -24.45 -12.72
C CYS A 60 -0.77 -25.75 -12.86
N ARG A 61 -0.73 -26.36 -14.04
CA ARG A 61 -1.18 -27.73 -14.28
C ARG A 61 0.02 -28.58 -14.62
N ILE A 62 0.29 -29.54 -13.76
CA ILE A 62 1.32 -30.55 -13.95
C ILE A 62 0.61 -31.87 -14.21
N ASP A 63 1.02 -32.54 -15.28
CA ASP A 63 0.60 -33.87 -15.64
C ASP A 63 1.71 -34.83 -15.22
N ALA A 64 1.38 -35.73 -14.29
CA ALA A 64 2.29 -36.73 -13.74
C ALA A 64 1.88 -38.16 -14.13
N THR A 65 1.02 -38.32 -15.14
CA THR A 65 0.43 -39.61 -15.52
C THR A 65 1.49 -40.64 -15.94
N ASP A 66 2.64 -40.19 -16.45
CA ASP A 66 3.75 -41.06 -16.87
C ASP A 66 5.07 -40.66 -16.18
N LEU A 67 5.03 -40.61 -14.84
CA LEU A 67 6.16 -40.17 -14.03
C LEU A 67 7.40 -41.07 -14.20
N LEU A 68 7.19 -42.39 -14.35
CA LEU A 68 8.25 -43.40 -14.42
C LEU A 68 8.98 -43.45 -15.78
N HIS A 69 8.35 -43.05 -16.88
CA HIS A 69 8.99 -43.09 -18.20
C HIS A 69 9.19 -41.72 -18.86
N ARG A 70 8.33 -40.73 -18.56
CA ARG A 70 8.36 -39.41 -19.20
C ARG A 70 8.52 -38.24 -18.22
N GLY A 71 8.53 -38.50 -16.91
CA GLY A 71 8.69 -37.47 -15.88
C GLY A 71 7.46 -36.57 -15.74
N LEU A 72 7.63 -35.45 -15.04
CA LEU A 72 6.57 -34.45 -14.83
C LEU A 72 6.45 -33.54 -16.07
N ARG A 73 5.23 -33.41 -16.60
CA ARG A 73 4.96 -32.53 -17.74
C ARG A 73 4.13 -31.31 -17.31
N LEU A 74 4.70 -30.12 -17.42
CA LEU A 74 3.96 -28.87 -17.26
C LEU A 74 3.03 -28.65 -18.48
N ARG A 75 1.71 -28.69 -18.26
CA ARG A 75 0.67 -28.54 -19.30
C ARG A 75 0.29 -27.08 -19.51
N SER A 76 0.07 -26.35 -18.42
CA SER A 76 -0.30 -24.94 -18.48
C SER A 76 0.12 -24.19 -17.23
N THR A 77 0.55 -22.95 -17.40
CA THR A 77 0.82 -22.01 -16.31
C THR A 77 0.06 -20.72 -16.59
N VAL A 78 -0.71 -20.23 -15.61
CA VAL A 78 -1.40 -18.94 -15.67
C VAL A 78 -0.94 -18.13 -14.47
N VAL A 79 -0.44 -16.94 -14.75
CA VAL A 79 -0.03 -15.94 -13.76
C VAL A 79 -0.90 -14.72 -13.99
N THR A 80 -1.56 -14.24 -12.95
CA THR A 80 -2.28 -12.97 -12.97
C THR A 80 -1.81 -12.17 -11.76
N SER A 81 -1.18 -11.03 -11.99
CA SER A 81 -0.80 -10.08 -10.94
C SER A 81 -1.57 -8.80 -11.14
N SER A 82 -2.11 -8.23 -10.07
CA SER A 82 -2.71 -6.91 -10.08
C SER A 82 -2.28 -6.14 -8.84
N VAL A 83 -1.96 -4.87 -9.04
CA VAL A 83 -1.61 -3.92 -7.99
C VAL A 83 -2.60 -2.79 -8.08
N ASP A 84 -3.37 -2.61 -7.02
CA ASP A 84 -4.24 -1.47 -6.78
C ASP A 84 -3.52 -0.57 -5.77
N ALA A 85 -3.12 0.63 -6.17
CA ALA A 85 -2.50 1.62 -5.28
C ALA A 85 -3.38 2.87 -5.22
N ALA A 86 -3.92 3.17 -4.05
CA ALA A 86 -4.59 4.44 -3.80
C ALA A 86 -3.54 5.51 -3.49
N LEU A 87 -3.41 6.50 -4.37
CA LEU A 87 -2.61 7.70 -4.16
C LEU A 87 -3.51 8.76 -3.51
N GLY A 88 -3.52 8.77 -2.17
CA GLY A 88 -4.33 9.70 -1.39
C GLY A 88 -5.83 9.39 -1.43
N ASP A 89 -6.66 10.41 -1.18
CA ASP A 89 -8.12 10.21 -1.02
C ASP A 89 -8.89 10.18 -2.36
N ALA A 90 -8.25 10.52 -3.49
CA ALA A 90 -8.94 10.73 -4.77
C ALA A 90 -8.32 10.03 -5.99
N ASP A 91 -7.06 9.62 -5.96
CA ASP A 91 -6.39 9.01 -7.11
C ASP A 91 -6.17 7.51 -6.84
N ASN A 92 -6.51 6.67 -7.81
CA ASN A 92 -6.27 5.23 -7.79
C ASN A 92 -5.51 4.82 -9.06
N VAL A 93 -4.41 4.08 -8.87
CA VAL A 93 -3.62 3.48 -9.94
C VAL A 93 -3.85 1.97 -9.93
N HIS A 94 -4.17 1.43 -11.11
CA HIS A 94 -4.36 0.00 -11.32
C HIS A 94 -3.32 -0.52 -12.31
N VAL A 95 -2.57 -1.54 -11.93
CA VAL A 95 -1.65 -2.24 -12.83
C VAL A 95 -1.97 -3.71 -12.78
N GLN A 96 -2.37 -4.31 -13.91
CA GLN A 96 -2.66 -5.73 -14.01
C GLN A 96 -1.84 -6.38 -15.13
N GLY A 97 -1.10 -7.43 -14.80
CA GLY A 97 -0.42 -8.29 -15.76
C GLY A 97 -1.05 -9.68 -15.75
N GLN A 98 -1.32 -10.24 -16.92
CA GLN A 98 -1.69 -11.64 -17.05
C GLN A 98 -0.78 -12.31 -18.08
N ALA A 99 -0.29 -13.50 -17.74
CA ALA A 99 0.51 -14.34 -18.61
C ALA A 99 0.00 -15.79 -18.53
N ALA A 100 -0.26 -16.40 -19.67
CA ALA A 100 -0.69 -17.77 -19.79
C ALA A 100 0.19 -18.53 -20.79
N VAL A 101 0.79 -19.61 -20.34
CA VAL A 101 1.56 -20.54 -21.18
C VAL A 101 0.80 -21.85 -21.24
N ARG A 102 0.52 -22.35 -22.45
CA ARG A 102 -0.10 -23.65 -22.68
C ARG A 102 0.59 -24.34 -23.85
N ASN A 103 0.96 -25.61 -23.67
CA ASN A 103 1.58 -26.41 -24.72
C ASN A 103 2.76 -25.70 -25.42
N GLN A 104 3.66 -25.09 -24.63
CA GLN A 104 4.83 -24.34 -25.11
C GLN A 104 4.54 -23.04 -25.87
N THR A 105 3.27 -22.66 -26.03
CA THR A 105 2.89 -21.34 -26.56
C THR A 105 2.44 -20.43 -25.43
N GLY A 106 3.03 -19.25 -25.34
CA GLY A 106 2.70 -18.23 -24.36
C GLY A 106 1.88 -17.09 -24.95
N SER A 107 1.00 -16.51 -24.15
CA SER A 107 0.32 -15.25 -24.43
C SER A 107 0.27 -14.44 -23.13
N GLY A 108 0.28 -13.13 -23.24
CA GLY A 108 0.14 -12.27 -22.08
C GLY A 108 -0.32 -10.88 -22.47
N ASN A 109 -0.87 -10.18 -21.49
CA ASN A 109 -1.35 -8.82 -21.60
C ASN A 109 -0.98 -8.06 -20.33
N VAL A 110 -0.80 -6.75 -20.49
CA VAL A 110 -0.59 -5.82 -19.38
C VAL A 110 -1.60 -4.69 -19.54
N ILE A 111 -2.30 -4.38 -18.46
CA ILE A 111 -3.32 -3.35 -18.37
C ILE A 111 -2.83 -2.34 -17.35
N PHE A 112 -2.81 -1.07 -17.76
CA PHE A 112 -2.53 0.07 -16.89
C PHE A 112 -3.78 0.94 -16.86
N GLY A 113 -4.21 1.32 -15.66
CA GLY A 113 -5.36 2.16 -15.42
C GLY A 113 -5.03 3.26 -14.42
N TYR A 114 -5.55 4.45 -14.67
CA TYR A 114 -5.49 5.58 -13.76
C TYR A 114 -6.91 6.13 -13.62
N ALA A 115 -7.39 6.22 -12.38
CA ALA A 115 -8.69 6.77 -12.04
C ALA A 115 -8.51 7.89 -11.02
N ARG A 116 -9.15 9.04 -11.26
CA ARG A 116 -9.19 10.18 -10.34
C ARG A 116 -10.63 10.58 -10.07
N THR A 117 -11.02 10.63 -8.80
CA THR A 117 -12.32 11.20 -8.39
C THR A 117 -12.18 12.70 -8.19
N LEU A 118 -12.81 13.49 -9.05
CA LEU A 118 -12.64 14.95 -9.10
C LEU A 118 -13.55 15.75 -8.14
N SER A 119 -14.55 15.12 -7.52
CA SER A 119 -15.51 15.82 -6.67
C SER A 119 -15.92 14.97 -5.47
N GLN A 120 -15.95 15.59 -4.30
CA GLN A 120 -16.43 15.03 -3.03
C GLN A 120 -17.74 15.70 -2.59
N HIS A 121 -18.53 16.22 -3.54
CA HIS A 121 -19.85 16.82 -3.30
C HIS A 121 -20.97 16.00 -3.95
N ASP A 122 -21.18 14.79 -3.46
CA ASP A 122 -22.37 14.01 -3.83
C ASP A 122 -22.89 13.17 -2.64
N THR A 123 -22.88 13.77 -1.45
CA THR A 123 -23.79 13.35 -0.38
C THR A 123 -25.01 14.27 -0.43
N LEU A 124 -26.10 13.77 -1.01
CA LEU A 124 -27.44 14.32 -0.84
C LEU A 124 -27.88 14.03 0.60
N ASP A 125 -27.58 14.95 1.52
CA ASP A 125 -28.26 15.11 2.82
C ASP A 125 -28.90 16.50 2.87
#